data_AF-A0A358XS49-F1
#
_entry.id   AF-A0A358XS49-F1
#
_cell.length_a   1.000
_cell.length_b   1.000
_cell.length_c   1.000
_cell.angle_alpha   90.00
_cell.angle_beta   90.00
_cell.angle_gamma   90.00
#
_symmetry.space_group_name_H-M   'P 1'
#
loop_
_entity.id
_entity.type
_entity.pdbx_description
1 polymer ?
#
loop_
_entity_poly.entity_id
_entity_poly.type
_entity_poly.pdbx_seq_one_letter_code
_entity_poly.pdbx_strand_id
1 'polypeptide(L)' 'ILVTAPLHIRVKRVMERDGVTEEQVMERINKQLTDEEKLKLADFVIINDGTTPLLPQVWTLHQKFLK' A
#
# COMPACT_ATOMS: atom_id res chain seq x y z
N ILE A 1 -0.54 -0.70 11.02
CA ILE A 1 0.53 -0.63 9.98
C ILE A 1 -0.14 -0.43 8.64
N LEU A 2 0.30 0.58 7.87
CA LEU A 2 -0.17 0.87 6.52
C LEU A 2 0.92 0.51 5.51
N VAL A 3 0.56 -0.23 4.46
CA VAL A 3 1.45 -0.46 3.31
C VAL A 3 0.96 0.39 2.15
N THR A 4 1.82 1.25 1.63
CA THR A 4 1.49 2.19 0.56
C THR A 4 2.39 2.02 -0.66
N ALA A 5 1.88 2.42 -1.82
CA ALA A 5 2.60 2.48 -3.09
C ALA A 5 1.93 3.55 -3.98
N PRO A 6 2.66 4.14 -4.95
CA PRO A 6 2.08 5.06 -5.92
C PRO A 6 0.81 4.50 -6.57
N LEU A 7 -0.19 5.34 -6.80
CA LEU A 7 -1.50 4.94 -7.32
C LEU A 7 -1.39 4.10 -8.60
N HIS A 8 -0.62 4.57 -9.57
CA HIS A 8 -0.42 3.87 -10.86
C HIS A 8 0.16 2.46 -10.68
N ILE A 9 1.05 2.23 -9.70
CA ILE A 9 1.60 0.90 -9.40
C ILE A 9 0.53 0.00 -8.79
N ARG A 10 -0.27 0.52 -7.85
CA ARG A 10 -1.38 -0.22 -7.25
C ARG A 10 -2.40 -0.63 -8.31
N VAL A 11 -2.83 0.31 -9.15
CA VAL A 11 -3.78 0.08 -10.23
C VAL A 11 -3.26 -1.01 -11.18
N LYS A 12 -2.03 -0.85 -11.69
CA LYS A 12 -1.39 -1.83 -12.57
C LYS A 12 -1.36 -3.23 -11.95
N ARG A 13 -0.92 -3.36 -10.70
CA ARG A 13 -0.84 -4.66 -10.00
C ARG A 13 -2.21 -5.32 -9.84
N VAL A 14 -3.26 -4.54 -9.54
CA VAL A 14 -4.61 -5.08 -9.40
C VAL A 14 -5.17 -5.52 -10.74
N MET A 15 -4.96 -4.74 -11.81
CA MET A 15 -5.35 -5.12 -13.16
C MET A 15 -4.66 -6.42 -13.60
N GLU A 16 -3.33 -6.52 -13.40
CA GLU A 16 -2.55 -7.71 -13.77
C GLU A 16 -2.95 -8.95 -12.96
N ARG A 17 -3.26 -8.79 -11.67
CA ARG A 17 -3.62 -9.90 -10.77
C ARG A 17 -5.05 -10.38 -10.98
N ASP A 18 -6.01 -9.46 -11.10
CA ASP A 18 -7.44 -9.77 -11.08
C ASP A 18 -8.08 -9.75 -12.48
N GLY A 19 -7.34 -9.32 -13.52
CA GLY A 19 -7.84 -9.25 -14.91
C GLY A 19 -8.95 -8.20 -15.11
N VAL A 20 -8.97 -7.14 -14.30
CA VAL A 20 -10.00 -6.09 -14.30
C VAL A 20 -9.54 -4.82 -15.01
N THR A 21 -10.47 -3.95 -15.40
CA THR A 21 -10.14 -2.67 -16.04
C THR A 21 -9.70 -1.62 -15.02
N GLU A 22 -8.99 -0.59 -15.49
CA GLU A 22 -8.56 0.53 -14.65
C GLU A 22 -9.74 1.22 -13.96
N GLU A 23 -10.84 1.43 -14.68
CA GLU A 23 -12.06 2.07 -14.15
C GLU A 23 -12.64 1.26 -12.98
N GLN A 24 -12.69 -0.06 -13.10
CA GLN A 24 -13.17 -0.94 -12.03
C GLN A 24 -12.27 -0.86 -10.80
N VAL A 25 -10.95 -0.73 -10.99
CA VAL A 25 -10.01 -0.55 -9.87
C VAL A 25 -10.19 0.81 -9.21
N MET A 26 -10.32 1.87 -10.00
CA MET A 26 -10.52 3.24 -9.51
C MET A 26 -11.83 3.37 -8.73
N GLU A 27 -12.91 2.73 -9.19
CA GLU A 27 -14.19 2.70 -8.47
C GLU A 27 -14.03 2.05 -7.08
N ARG A 28 -13.26 0.97 -6.98
CA ARG A 28 -12.95 0.31 -5.70
C ARG A 28 -12.08 1.18 -4.79
N ILE A 29 -11.13 1.93 -5.35
CA ILE A 29 -10.27 2.84 -4.60
C ILE A 29 -11.09 4.01 -4.05
N ASN A 30 -11.98 4.59 -4.86
CA ASN A 30 -12.83 5.72 -4.47
C ASN A 30 -13.86 5.37 -3.38
N LYS A 31 -14.16 4.08 -3.17
CA LYS A 31 -15.02 3.59 -2.08
C LYS A 31 -14.26 3.37 -0.75
N GLN A 32 -12.96 3.63 -0.71
CA GLN A 32 -12.13 3.48 0.48
C GLN A 32 -11.72 4.84 1.04
N LEU A 33 -11.20 4.84 2.27
CA LEU A 33 -10.51 6.00 2.83
C LEU A 33 -9.37 6.45 1.91
N THR A 34 -9.19 7.76 1.82
CA THR A 34 -8.09 8.39 1.10
C THR A 34 -6.74 7.99 1.72
N ASP A 35 -5.67 8.10 0.93
CA ASP A 35 -4.33 7.80 1.44
C ASP A 35 -3.94 8.75 2.59
N GLU A 36 -4.41 10.00 2.58
CA GLU A 36 -4.20 10.96 3.67
C GLU A 36 -4.89 10.52 4.98
N GLU A 37 -6.14 10.09 4.91
CA GLU A 37 -6.88 9.58 6.08
C GLU A 37 -6.24 8.32 6.63
N LYS A 38 -5.83 7.39 5.75
CA LYS A 38 -5.12 6.17 6.15
C LYS A 38 -3.80 6.50 6.85
N LEU A 39 -3.06 7.49 6.37
CA LEU A 39 -1.80 7.94 6.98
C LEU A 39 -2.02 8.50 8.39
N LYS A 40 -3.09 9.29 8.61
CA LYS A 40 -3.42 9.83 9.94
C LYS A 40 -3.75 8.74 10.96
N LEU A 41 -4.31 7.62 10.50
CA LEU A 41 -4.72 6.49 11.36
C LEU A 41 -3.61 5.44 11.58
N ALA A 42 -2.48 5.55 10.88
CA ALA A 42 -1.45 4.52 10.88
C ALA A 42 -0.29 4.87 11.82
N ASP A 43 0.00 3.99 12.78
CA ASP A 43 1.20 4.11 13.64
C ASP A 43 2.52 3.87 12.89
N PHE A 44 2.44 3.12 11.79
CA PHE A 44 3.59 2.66 11.01
C PHE A 44 3.23 2.63 9.54
N VAL A 45 4.17 3.04 8.68
CA VAL A 45 4.00 3.06 7.21
C VAL A 45 5.14 2.26 6.56
N ILE A 46 4.80 1.42 5.58
CA ILE A 46 5.72 0.69 4.72
C ILE A 46 5.52 1.15 3.28
N ILE A 47 6.60 1.48 2.58
CA ILE A 47 6.61 1.89 1.18
C ILE A 47 6.95 0.68 0.30
N ASN A 48 6.02 0.28 -0.56
CA ASN A 48 6.10 -0.84 -1.51
C ASN A 48 5.99 -0.33 -2.97
N ASP A 49 6.83 0.64 -3.31
CA ASP A 49 6.92 1.26 -4.63
C ASP A 49 7.78 0.45 -5.63
N GLY A 50 8.49 -0.58 -5.17
CA GLY A 50 9.42 -1.37 -6.00
C GLY A 50 10.82 -0.77 -6.15
N THR A 51 11.05 0.40 -5.55
CA THR A 51 12.34 1.11 -5.51
C THR A 51 12.93 1.12 -4.11
N THR A 52 12.09 1.36 -3.11
CA THR A 52 12.47 1.37 -1.70
C THR A 52 12.61 -0.06 -1.20
N PRO A 53 13.76 -0.44 -0.61
CA PRO A 53 13.96 -1.79 -0.08
C PRO A 53 12.90 -2.15 0.98
N LEU A 54 12.15 -3.23 0.74
CA LEU A 54 11.10 -3.69 1.66
C LEU A 54 11.66 -4.38 2.89
N LEU A 55 12.68 -5.23 2.73
CA LEU A 55 13.21 -6.06 3.81
C LEU A 55 13.67 -5.25 5.03
N PRO A 56 14.42 -4.13 4.88
CA PRO A 56 14.82 -3.32 6.04
C PRO A 56 13.63 -2.72 6.80
N GLN A 57 12.58 -2.27 6.09
CA GLN A 57 11.38 -1.70 6.70
C GLN A 57 10.63 -2.75 7.53
N VAL A 58 10.39 -3.93 6.94
CA VAL A 58 9.70 -5.05 7.60
C VAL A 58 10.50 -5.55 8.79
N TRP A 59 11.83 -5.72 8.64
CA TRP A 59 12.71 -6.17 9.71
C TRP A 59 12.68 -5.23 10.92
N THR A 60 12.74 -3.92 10.68
CA THR A 60 12.67 -2.90 11.74
C THR A 60 11.37 -3.01 12.54
N LEU A 61 10.23 -3.14 11.85
CA LEU A 61 8.94 -3.27 12.52
C LEU A 61 8.80 -4.60 13.25
N HIS A 62 9.28 -5.70 12.64
CA HIS A 62 9.28 -7.01 13.27
C HIS A 62 10.05 -7.01 14.60
N GLN A 63 11.26 -6.44 14.63
CA GLN A 63 12.05 -6.27 15.85
C GLN A 63 11.35 -5.36 16.88
N LYS A 64 10.59 -4.35 16.44
CA LYS A 64 9.83 -3.46 17.34
C LYS A 64 8.66 -4.19 18.01
N PHE A 65 8.01 -5.14 17.34
CA PHE A 65 6.85 -5.85 17.88
C PHE A 65 7.19 -7.10 18.70
N LEU A 66 8.43 -7.59 18.62
CA LEU A 66 8.91 -8.70 19.46
C LEU A 66 9.40 -8.27 20.85
N LYS A 67 9.47 -6.96 21.10
CA LYS A 67 9.74 -6.38 22.43
C LYS A 67 8.45 -6.26 23.21
#